data_AF-A0A1Q7TEH8-F1
#
_entry.id   AF-A0A1Q7TEH8-F1
#
_cell.length_a   1.000
_cell.length_b   1.000
_cell.length_c   1.000
_cell.angle_alpha   90.00
_cell.angle_beta   90.00
_cell.angle_gamma   90.00
#
_symmetry.space_group_name_H-M   'P 1'
#
loop_
_entity.id
_entity.type
_entity.pdbx_description
1 polymer ?
#
loop_
_entity_poly.entity_id
_entity_poly.type
_entity_poly.pdbx_seq_one_letter_code
_entity_poly.pdbx_strand_id
1 'polypeptide(L)'
;MQHGHTIQFPQGVLKVVTLAELQNCEAWKRALQNKCKDHRYYEIVQETLQDSFEYHHLALEDDSGNARAIQPVFFVRQNLVEGVPGKIGSIVDRVRKIFPRFLTMRALMVGCAAGTGDLAACDEKDEAWVASSLQASLSCYARQNKASLVVLKDFPATYRSKLEMFPANGYARIPSMPMTRLPLPYNNWDEYFRTLSKATRKDLRRKFRKTERAPKIEMEVVSDIAPLVDEIHPLYLAVHERSLLKFETLTKDYFRTIGQRMPDRARFFVWRQLGKIVAFSFCLVCEDKIYDECIGLDYSVALDLHL
;
A
#
# COMPACT_ATOMS: atom_id res chain seq x y z
N MET A 1 25.26 9.78 10.63
CA MET A 1 25.57 8.52 11.34
C MET A 1 25.32 8.75 12.83
N GLN A 2 24.18 8.31 13.36
CA GLN A 2 23.93 8.19 14.80
C GLN A 2 23.65 6.73 15.12
N HIS A 3 24.28 6.27 16.19
CA HIS A 3 24.48 4.87 16.58
C HIS A 3 23.15 4.23 17.03
N GLY A 4 23.05 2.92 16.81
CA GLY A 4 21.82 2.11 16.91
C GLY A 4 20.95 2.38 18.15
N HIS A 5 19.77 2.94 17.92
CA HIS A 5 18.73 3.08 18.92
C HIS A 5 18.15 1.70 19.24
N THR A 6 18.67 1.10 20.29
CA THR A 6 18.22 -0.17 20.85
C THR A 6 17.16 0.11 21.90
N ILE A 7 15.97 -0.47 21.78
CA ILE A 7 14.86 -0.33 22.73
C ILE A 7 14.57 -1.70 23.33
N GLN A 8 14.78 -1.82 24.64
CA GLN A 8 14.45 -3.02 25.39
C GLN A 8 12.94 -3.13 25.60
N PHE A 9 12.40 -4.34 25.49
CA PHE A 9 11.03 -4.68 25.88
C PHE A 9 11.06 -6.02 26.65
N PRO A 10 9.97 -6.42 27.33
CA PRO A 10 10.03 -7.53 28.29
C PRO A 10 10.49 -8.91 27.79
N GLN A 11 10.53 -9.13 26.47
CA GLN A 11 10.83 -10.43 25.84
C GLN A 11 11.86 -10.29 24.70
N GLY A 12 12.66 -9.23 24.73
CA GLY A 12 13.68 -8.99 23.73
C GLY A 12 13.96 -7.53 23.45
N VAL A 13 14.42 -7.26 22.23
CA VAL A 13 14.95 -5.96 21.86
C VAL A 13 14.55 -5.53 20.45
N LEU A 14 14.26 -4.24 20.30
CA LEU A 14 14.04 -3.59 19.02
C LEU A 14 15.31 -2.84 18.63
N LYS A 15 15.82 -3.11 17.42
CA LYS A 15 16.95 -2.38 16.81
C LYS A 15 16.49 -1.75 15.51
N VAL A 16 16.94 -0.51 15.27
CA VAL A 16 16.77 0.13 13.96
C VAL A 16 17.87 -0.36 13.04
N VAL A 17 17.48 -0.84 11.87
CA VAL A 17 18.39 -1.33 10.83
C VAL A 17 18.15 -0.61 9.52
N THR A 18 19.23 -0.41 8.76
CA THR A 18 19.24 0.22 7.46
C THR A 18 18.96 -0.80 6.36
N LEU A 19 18.51 -0.33 5.20
CA LEU A 19 18.29 -1.22 4.06
C LEU A 19 19.57 -1.93 3.61
N ALA A 20 20.72 -1.25 3.69
CA ALA A 20 22.02 -1.84 3.37
C ALA A 20 22.38 -3.02 4.30
N GLU A 21 22.04 -2.93 5.60
CA GLU A 21 22.22 -4.02 6.55
C GLU A 21 21.24 -5.18 6.27
N LEU A 22 20.07 -4.89 5.71
CA LEU A 22 19.03 -5.89 5.44
C LEU A 22 19.24 -6.70 4.15
N GLN A 23 19.94 -6.17 3.14
CA GLN A 23 20.12 -6.85 1.84
C GLN A 23 20.72 -8.27 1.97
N ASN A 24 21.55 -8.49 2.99
CA ASN A 24 22.15 -9.80 3.29
C ASN A 24 21.56 -10.48 4.54
N CYS A 25 20.47 -9.96 5.07
CA CYS A 25 19.82 -10.47 6.27
C CYS A 25 18.78 -11.54 5.90
N GLU A 26 19.02 -12.79 6.29
CA GLU A 26 18.08 -13.90 6.05
C GLU A 26 16.73 -13.68 6.75
N ALA A 27 16.71 -13.02 7.91
CA ALA A 27 15.46 -12.66 8.58
C ALA A 27 14.62 -11.68 7.74
N TRP A 28 15.24 -10.80 6.95
CA TRP A 28 14.51 -9.89 6.06
C TRP A 28 13.90 -10.62 4.87
N LYS A 29 14.65 -11.54 4.26
CA LYS A 29 14.13 -12.37 3.16
C LYS A 29 12.96 -13.24 3.58
N ARG A 30 13.00 -13.75 4.82
CA ARG A 30 11.92 -14.55 5.43
C ARG A 30 10.75 -13.70 5.89
N ALA A 31 11.01 -12.49 6.39
CA ALA A 31 9.95 -11.56 6.73
C ALA A 31 9.09 -11.31 5.49
N LEU A 32 7.77 -11.43 5.65
CA LEU A 32 6.79 -11.19 4.59
C LEU A 32 6.88 -12.14 3.38
N GLN A 33 7.67 -13.22 3.42
CA GLN A 33 7.86 -14.13 2.27
C GLN A 33 6.54 -14.73 1.75
N ASN A 34 5.60 -15.01 2.67
CA ASN A 34 4.27 -15.55 2.37
C ASN A 34 3.23 -14.45 2.08
N LYS A 35 3.62 -13.18 2.07
CA LYS A 35 2.73 -12.05 1.76
C LYS A 35 2.91 -11.67 0.31
N CYS A 36 1.87 -11.05 -0.26
CA CYS A 36 1.91 -10.65 -1.66
C CYS A 36 2.94 -9.52 -1.93
N LYS A 37 3.12 -8.65 -0.94
CA LYS A 37 4.19 -7.66 -0.88
C LYS A 37 5.31 -8.22 0.01
N ASP A 38 6.25 -8.96 -0.59
CA ASP A 38 7.43 -9.48 0.12
C ASP A 38 8.48 -8.39 0.33
N HIS A 39 9.64 -8.75 0.90
CA HIS A 39 10.75 -7.84 1.18
C HIS A 39 11.17 -6.99 -0.05
N ARG A 40 11.11 -7.54 -1.27
CA ARG A 40 11.47 -6.83 -2.50
C ARG A 40 10.55 -5.63 -2.72
N TYR A 41 9.25 -5.77 -2.42
CA TYR A 41 8.28 -4.69 -2.55
C TYR A 41 8.64 -3.50 -1.66
N TYR A 42 9.02 -3.78 -0.40
CA TYR A 42 9.38 -2.74 0.56
C TYR A 42 10.71 -2.04 0.22
N GLU A 43 11.69 -2.78 -0.31
CA GLU A 43 12.91 -2.21 -0.88
C GLU A 43 12.58 -1.25 -2.03
N ILE A 44 11.72 -1.66 -2.97
CA ILE A 44 11.33 -0.85 -4.12
C ILE A 44 10.59 0.42 -3.68
N VAL A 45 9.64 0.29 -2.74
CA VAL A 45 8.93 1.43 -2.15
C VAL A 45 9.91 2.41 -1.52
N GLN A 46 10.87 1.93 -0.71
CA GLN A 46 11.86 2.80 -0.08
C GLN A 46 12.78 3.47 -1.11
N GLU A 47 13.19 2.77 -2.17
CA GLU A 47 14.09 3.30 -3.19
C GLU A 47 13.41 4.32 -4.10
N THR A 48 12.12 4.14 -4.41
CA THR A 48 11.43 4.88 -5.47
C THR A 48 10.44 5.92 -4.99
N LEU A 49 10.05 5.90 -3.71
CA LEU A 49 9.07 6.82 -3.10
C LEU A 49 9.67 7.61 -1.92
N GLN A 50 10.84 8.22 -2.10
CA GLN A 50 11.61 8.89 -1.03
C GLN A 50 11.12 10.30 -0.68
N ASP A 51 10.46 10.99 -1.61
CA ASP A 51 10.14 12.42 -1.45
C ASP A 51 9.14 12.70 -0.32
N SER A 52 8.30 11.73 0.04
CA SER A 52 7.20 11.89 0.99
C SER A 52 7.40 11.16 2.32
N PHE A 53 8.38 10.26 2.40
CA PHE A 53 8.48 9.28 3.48
C PHE A 53 9.93 9.08 3.93
N GLU A 54 10.13 8.98 5.24
CA GLU A 54 11.40 8.59 5.84
C GLU A 54 11.27 7.15 6.34
N TYR A 55 11.81 6.20 5.57
CA TYR A 55 11.68 4.76 5.82
C TYR A 55 12.73 4.26 6.80
N HIS A 56 12.30 3.48 7.79
CA HIS A 56 13.16 2.72 8.69
C HIS A 56 12.70 1.27 8.76
N HIS A 57 13.58 0.39 9.23
CA HIS A 57 13.24 -1.00 9.52
C HIS A 57 13.55 -1.33 10.97
N LEU A 58 12.63 -2.04 11.63
CA LEU A 58 12.75 -2.42 13.03
C LEU A 58 13.01 -3.92 13.12
N ALA A 59 14.25 -4.30 13.42
CA ALA A 59 14.58 -5.67 13.76
C ALA A 59 14.13 -5.96 15.19
N LEU A 60 13.23 -6.93 15.35
CA LEU A 60 12.76 -7.42 16.64
C LEU A 60 13.46 -8.75 16.92
N GLU A 61 14.33 -8.73 17.92
CA GLU A 61 15.07 -9.91 18.38
C GLU A 61 14.47 -10.40 19.71
N ASP A 62 14.41 -11.71 19.89
CA ASP A 62 14.04 -12.33 21.18
C ASP A 62 15.20 -12.28 22.19
N ASP A 63 14.96 -12.75 23.42
CA ASP A 63 15.99 -12.81 24.48
C ASP A 63 17.19 -13.70 24.14
N SER A 64 17.05 -14.59 23.13
CA SER A 64 18.15 -15.42 22.61
C SER A 64 18.93 -14.72 21.50
N GLY A 65 18.58 -13.49 21.13
CA GLY A 65 19.20 -12.71 20.06
C GLY A 65 18.75 -13.12 18.65
N ASN A 66 17.70 -13.94 18.52
CA ASN A 66 17.19 -14.34 17.21
C ASN A 66 16.23 -13.28 16.68
N ALA A 67 16.48 -12.78 15.47
CA ALA A 67 15.53 -11.92 14.78
C ALA A 67 14.26 -12.71 14.44
N ARG A 68 13.14 -12.30 15.03
CA ARG A 68 11.80 -12.88 14.82
C ARG A 68 10.97 -12.08 13.82
N ALA A 69 11.30 -10.82 13.62
CA ALA A 69 10.68 -9.96 12.63
C ALA A 69 11.61 -8.83 12.20
N ILE A 70 11.40 -8.37 10.98
CA ILE A 70 11.94 -7.12 10.47
C ILE A 70 10.74 -6.28 10.04
N GLN A 71 10.25 -5.40 10.90
CA GLN A 71 9.03 -4.62 10.66
C GLN A 71 9.36 -3.33 9.91
N PRO A 72 8.86 -3.14 8.67
CA PRO A 72 8.97 -1.86 7.98
C PRO A 72 8.10 -0.82 8.68
N VAL A 73 8.68 0.35 8.88
CA VAL A 73 8.01 1.54 9.38
C VAL A 73 8.47 2.76 8.59
N PHE A 74 7.68 3.82 8.64
CA PHE A 74 8.08 5.07 8.01
C PHE A 74 7.52 6.26 8.75
N PHE A 75 8.22 7.38 8.67
CA PHE A 75 7.74 8.65 9.19
C PHE A 75 7.19 9.51 8.06
N VAL A 76 6.08 10.15 8.35
CA VAL A 76 5.42 11.09 7.44
C VAL A 76 4.87 12.26 8.25
N ARG A 77 4.86 13.45 7.66
CA ARG A 77 4.16 14.59 8.24
C ARG A 77 2.74 14.61 7.72
N GLN A 78 1.80 14.25 8.59
CA GLN A 78 0.38 14.20 8.26
C GLN A 78 -0.30 15.49 8.68
N ASN A 79 -1.13 16.00 7.77
CA ASN A 79 -2.05 17.07 8.03
C ASN A 79 -3.37 16.46 8.54
N LEU A 80 -3.71 16.66 9.81
CA LEU A 80 -4.93 16.11 10.44
C LEU A 80 -6.25 16.63 9.83
N VAL A 81 -6.19 17.57 8.89
CA VAL A 81 -7.35 18.21 8.25
C VAL A 81 -7.47 17.83 6.77
N GLU A 82 -6.51 17.07 6.25
CA GLU A 82 -6.54 16.54 4.89
C GLU A 82 -7.71 15.55 4.75
N GLY A 83 -8.62 15.82 3.80
CA GLY A 83 -9.84 15.04 3.62
C GLY A 83 -11.04 15.46 4.48
N VAL A 84 -10.94 16.47 5.36
CA VAL A 84 -12.09 16.99 6.13
C VAL A 84 -12.91 17.96 5.26
N PRO A 85 -14.19 17.67 4.93
CA PRO A 85 -15.01 18.56 4.13
C PRO A 85 -15.42 19.82 4.92
N GLY A 86 -15.50 20.97 4.22
CA GLY A 86 -16.28 22.13 4.68
C GLY A 86 -15.51 23.23 5.44
N LYS A 87 -16.25 24.02 6.23
CA LYS A 87 -15.80 25.29 6.84
C LYS A 87 -14.60 25.14 7.79
N ILE A 88 -14.37 23.96 8.35
CA ILE A 88 -13.27 23.67 9.28
C ILE A 88 -11.91 23.80 8.58
N GLY A 89 -11.78 23.30 7.33
CA GLY A 89 -10.55 23.44 6.54
C GLY A 89 -10.17 24.92 6.34
N SER A 90 -11.14 25.76 5.98
CA SER A 90 -10.89 27.19 5.73
C SER A 90 -10.45 28.00 6.96
N ILE A 91 -10.87 27.59 8.16
CA ILE A 91 -10.43 28.20 9.43
C ILE A 91 -9.00 27.78 9.73
N VAL A 92 -8.70 26.49 9.56
CA VAL A 92 -7.35 25.94 9.75
C VAL A 92 -6.36 26.59 8.78
N ASP A 93 -6.72 26.78 7.52
CA ASP A 93 -5.86 27.44 6.53
C ASP A 93 -5.55 28.89 6.89
N ARG A 94 -6.51 29.60 7.50
CA ARG A 94 -6.30 30.97 8.00
C ARG A 94 -5.34 31.01 9.18
N VAL A 95 -5.46 30.04 10.10
CA VAL A 95 -4.50 29.88 11.22
C VAL A 95 -3.12 29.48 10.71
N ARG A 96 -3.03 28.68 9.64
CA ARG A 96 -1.77 28.25 9.02
C ARG A 96 -0.97 29.35 8.34
N LYS A 97 -1.61 30.43 7.88
CA LYS A 97 -0.90 31.63 7.39
C LYS A 97 -0.02 32.27 8.48
N ILE A 98 -0.37 32.05 9.75
CA ILE A 98 0.34 32.58 10.92
C ILE A 98 1.18 31.48 11.58
N PHE A 99 0.68 30.24 11.63
CA PHE A 99 1.37 29.06 12.17
C PHE A 99 1.40 27.92 11.14
N PRO A 100 2.41 27.88 10.24
CA PRO A 100 2.46 26.93 9.13
C PRO A 100 2.43 25.44 9.52
N ARG A 101 2.75 25.12 10.78
CA ARG A 101 2.76 23.73 11.31
C ARG A 101 1.50 23.37 12.11
N PHE A 102 0.49 24.24 12.16
CA PHE A 102 -0.75 23.99 12.89
C PHE A 102 -1.47 22.75 12.31
N LEU A 103 -1.72 21.75 13.17
CA LEU A 103 -2.31 20.44 12.82
C LEU A 103 -1.50 19.58 11.84
N THR A 104 -0.21 19.88 11.66
CA THR A 104 0.72 19.01 10.93
C THR A 104 1.61 18.30 11.95
N MET A 105 1.46 16.98 12.05
CA MET A 105 2.20 16.18 13.03
C MET A 105 3.06 15.11 12.34
N ARG A 106 4.24 14.84 12.89
CA ARG A 106 5.05 13.70 12.48
C ARG A 106 4.39 12.44 13.04
N ALA A 107 3.98 11.55 12.16
CA ALA A 107 3.41 10.26 12.49
C ALA A 107 4.42 9.16 12.19
N LEU A 108 4.52 8.18 13.08
CA LEU A 108 5.16 6.89 12.84
C LEU A 108 4.09 5.95 12.27
N MET A 109 4.27 5.53 11.03
CA MET A 109 3.41 4.58 10.35
C MET A 109 4.09 3.21 10.37
N VAL A 110 3.40 2.21 10.91
CA VAL A 110 3.81 0.80 10.86
C VAL A 110 3.15 0.17 9.64
N GLY A 111 3.92 -0.54 8.82
CA GLY A 111 3.42 -1.20 7.61
C GLY A 111 3.95 -0.56 6.33
N CYS A 112 3.13 -0.58 5.27
CA CYS A 112 3.53 -0.16 3.93
C CYS A 112 3.04 1.26 3.58
N ALA A 113 3.92 2.07 2.97
CA ALA A 113 3.55 3.39 2.48
C ALA A 113 2.60 3.32 1.28
N ALA A 114 2.87 2.42 0.34
CA ALA A 114 2.07 2.17 -0.86
C ALA A 114 1.39 0.79 -0.78
N GLY A 115 0.37 0.65 0.07
CA GLY A 115 -0.38 -0.60 0.22
C GLY A 115 -0.83 -0.92 1.64
N THR A 116 -1.30 -2.16 1.83
CA THR A 116 -1.74 -2.71 3.12
C THR A 116 -0.57 -2.98 4.06
N GLY A 117 -0.84 -2.92 5.37
CA GLY A 117 0.12 -3.31 6.40
C GLY A 117 0.09 -4.80 6.70
N ASP A 118 1.25 -5.36 7.03
CA ASP A 118 1.42 -6.74 7.48
C ASP A 118 2.35 -6.79 8.70
N LEU A 119 2.13 -7.78 9.57
CA LEU A 119 3.09 -8.14 10.61
C LEU A 119 4.24 -8.89 9.93
N ALA A 120 5.42 -8.28 9.91
CA ALA A 120 6.58 -8.79 9.18
C ALA A 120 7.36 -9.84 9.97
N ALA A 121 6.64 -10.85 10.47
CA ALA A 121 7.22 -11.99 11.17
C ALA A 121 8.00 -12.89 10.21
N CYS A 122 9.09 -13.47 10.69
CA CYS A 122 9.88 -14.46 9.94
C CYS A 122 9.14 -15.81 9.83
N ASP A 123 8.29 -16.11 10.81
CA ASP A 123 7.40 -17.27 10.85
C ASP A 123 6.00 -16.84 11.30
N GLU A 124 4.95 -17.45 10.74
CA GLU A 124 3.55 -17.08 11.06
C GLU A 124 3.19 -17.28 12.54
N LYS A 125 3.81 -18.27 13.19
CA LYS A 125 3.64 -18.53 14.63
C LYS A 125 4.14 -17.38 15.50
N ASP A 126 5.08 -16.57 14.99
CA ASP A 126 5.69 -15.47 15.73
C ASP A 126 4.84 -14.20 15.65
N GLU A 127 3.80 -14.13 14.80
CA GLU A 127 3.01 -12.90 14.60
C GLU A 127 2.39 -12.35 15.90
N ALA A 128 1.95 -13.21 16.83
CA ALA A 128 1.39 -12.77 18.12
C ALA A 128 2.47 -12.16 19.04
N TRP A 129 3.67 -12.76 19.03
CA TRP A 129 4.84 -12.21 19.74
C TRP A 129 5.24 -10.87 19.12
N VAL A 130 5.31 -10.78 17.79
CA VAL A 130 5.65 -9.54 17.06
C VAL A 130 4.68 -8.42 17.40
N ALA A 131 3.37 -8.69 17.40
CA ALA A 131 2.36 -7.70 17.78
C ALA A 131 2.58 -7.17 19.22
N SER A 132 2.90 -8.06 20.15
CA SER A 132 3.19 -7.72 21.55
C SER A 132 4.47 -6.90 21.69
N SER A 133 5.54 -7.31 21.00
CA SER A 133 6.83 -6.59 20.97
C SER A 133 6.69 -5.19 20.37
N LEU A 134 5.92 -5.05 19.29
CA LEU A 134 5.59 -3.75 18.70
C LEU A 134 4.79 -2.88 19.68
N GLN A 135 3.74 -3.43 20.31
CA GLN A 135 2.95 -2.68 21.28
C GLN A 135 3.82 -2.13 22.42
N ALA A 136 4.74 -2.96 22.95
CA ALA A 136 5.61 -2.59 24.06
C ALA A 136 6.67 -1.53 23.69
N SER A 137 7.13 -1.50 22.43
CA SER A 137 8.30 -0.70 22.03
C SER A 137 7.98 0.55 21.19
N LEU A 138 6.88 0.55 20.42
CA LEU A 138 6.55 1.62 19.47
C LEU A 138 6.40 3.00 20.12
N SER A 139 5.87 3.07 21.35
CA SER A 139 5.69 4.34 22.05
C SER A 139 7.04 5.00 22.40
N CYS A 140 8.01 4.20 22.83
CA CYS A 140 9.38 4.66 23.09
C CYS A 140 10.04 5.10 21.77
N TYR A 141 9.91 4.27 20.73
CA TYR A 141 10.49 4.54 19.42
C TYR A 141 9.95 5.84 18.79
N ALA A 142 8.64 6.04 18.87
CA ALA A 142 7.99 7.26 18.41
C ALA A 142 8.49 8.50 19.16
N ARG A 143 8.63 8.43 20.50
CA ARG A 143 9.15 9.54 21.32
C ARG A 143 10.60 9.89 20.95
N GLN A 144 11.47 8.88 20.79
CA GLN A 144 12.86 9.09 20.37
C GLN A 144 12.96 9.80 19.01
N ASN A 145 12.03 9.50 18.10
CA ASN A 145 11.97 10.08 16.75
C ASN A 145 11.03 11.29 16.63
N LYS A 146 10.59 11.87 17.76
CA LYS A 146 9.71 13.06 17.81
C LYS A 146 8.43 12.89 16.99
N ALA A 147 7.90 11.67 16.91
CA ALA A 147 6.59 11.39 16.35
C ALA A 147 5.53 11.50 17.43
N SER A 148 4.48 12.25 17.14
CA SER A 148 3.38 12.55 18.07
C SER A 148 2.20 11.58 17.92
N LEU A 149 2.23 10.72 16.89
CA LEU A 149 1.20 9.73 16.59
C LEU A 149 1.87 8.44 16.09
N VAL A 150 1.34 7.30 16.52
CA VAL A 150 1.68 5.97 15.99
C VAL A 150 0.45 5.40 15.31
N VAL A 151 0.59 4.94 14.07
CA VAL A 151 -0.49 4.39 13.26
C VAL A 151 -0.06 3.03 12.72
N LEU A 152 -0.84 2.00 12.98
CA LEU A 152 -0.74 0.73 12.26
C LEU A 152 -1.57 0.89 10.98
N LYS A 153 -0.90 1.19 9.87
CA LYS A 153 -1.56 1.61 8.63
C LYS A 153 -2.11 0.42 7.86
N ASP A 154 -3.42 0.43 7.61
CA ASP A 154 -4.13 -0.49 6.70
C ASP A 154 -3.91 -1.98 6.97
N PHE A 155 -3.91 -2.39 8.24
CA PHE A 155 -3.81 -3.80 8.61
C PHE A 155 -5.13 -4.54 8.34
N PRO A 156 -5.10 -5.66 7.58
CA PRO A 156 -6.27 -6.47 7.31
C PRO A 156 -6.99 -6.97 8.57
N ALA A 157 -8.30 -7.21 8.45
CA ALA A 157 -9.13 -7.70 9.55
C ALA A 157 -8.68 -9.07 10.11
N THR A 158 -7.89 -9.84 9.36
CA THR A 158 -7.29 -11.11 9.80
C THR A 158 -6.30 -10.94 10.95
N TYR A 159 -5.73 -9.74 11.15
CA TYR A 159 -4.85 -9.43 12.28
C TYR A 159 -5.61 -8.99 13.55
N ARG A 160 -6.95 -8.93 13.54
CA ARG A 160 -7.73 -8.38 14.66
C ARG A 160 -7.45 -9.06 16.00
N SER A 161 -7.37 -10.38 16.04
CA SER A 161 -7.06 -11.12 17.27
C SER A 161 -5.64 -10.82 17.74
N LYS A 162 -4.67 -10.81 16.83
CA LYS A 162 -3.25 -10.52 17.13
C LYS A 162 -3.02 -9.09 17.63
N LEU A 163 -3.83 -8.14 17.17
CA LEU A 163 -3.72 -6.72 17.53
C LEU A 163 -4.70 -6.27 18.63
N GLU A 164 -5.41 -7.20 19.27
CA GLU A 164 -6.49 -6.87 20.22
C GLU A 164 -6.01 -6.12 21.47
N MET A 165 -4.74 -6.24 21.82
CA MET A 165 -4.12 -5.54 22.94
C MET A 165 -3.86 -4.06 22.69
N PHE A 166 -3.81 -3.61 21.43
CA PHE A 166 -3.54 -2.20 21.12
C PHE A 166 -4.61 -1.26 21.70
N PRO A 167 -5.92 -1.52 21.52
CA PRO A 167 -6.98 -0.74 22.16
C PRO A 167 -6.86 -0.57 23.68
N ALA A 168 -6.47 -1.64 24.39
CA ALA A 168 -6.26 -1.59 25.83
C ALA A 168 -5.04 -0.74 26.25
N ASN A 169 -4.17 -0.39 25.30
CA ASN A 169 -2.92 0.34 25.51
C ASN A 169 -2.88 1.69 24.78
N GLY A 170 -4.03 2.36 24.70
CA GLY A 170 -4.12 3.75 24.22
C GLY A 170 -4.20 3.93 22.71
N TYR A 171 -4.40 2.84 21.94
CA TYR A 171 -4.70 2.94 20.52
C TYR A 171 -6.21 2.93 20.28
N ALA A 172 -6.63 3.50 19.16
CA ALA A 172 -8.01 3.39 18.68
C ALA A 172 -8.02 2.67 17.34
N ARG A 173 -9.01 1.80 17.13
CA ARG A 173 -9.23 1.16 15.84
C ARG A 173 -10.19 2.00 15.01
N ILE A 174 -9.72 2.48 13.87
CA ILE A 174 -10.52 3.28 12.93
C ILE A 174 -10.69 2.47 11.65
N PRO A 175 -11.90 2.37 11.07
CA PRO A 175 -12.08 1.79 9.75
C PRO A 175 -11.26 2.57 8.70
N SER A 176 -10.44 1.86 7.94
CA SER A 176 -9.79 2.42 6.74
C SER A 176 -10.73 2.33 5.53
N MET A 177 -10.26 2.79 4.36
CA MET A 177 -10.95 2.64 3.08
C MET A 177 -11.35 1.17 2.86
N PRO A 178 -12.59 0.90 2.41
CA PRO A 178 -13.07 -0.46 2.26
C PRO A 178 -12.26 -1.20 1.19
N MET A 179 -11.58 -2.27 1.59
CA MET A 179 -10.97 -3.19 0.63
C MET A 179 -12.07 -4.07 0.04
N THR A 180 -12.36 -3.87 -1.25
CA THR A 180 -13.38 -4.65 -1.96
C THR A 180 -12.78 -5.98 -2.38
N ARG A 181 -13.44 -7.09 -2.02
CA ARG A 181 -13.03 -8.45 -2.42
C ARG A 181 -14.12 -9.06 -3.29
N LEU A 182 -13.75 -9.53 -4.47
CA LEU A 182 -14.62 -10.26 -5.38
C LEU A 182 -14.19 -11.73 -5.42
N PRO A 183 -14.94 -12.66 -4.80
CA PRO A 183 -14.69 -14.08 -4.98
C PRO A 183 -15.09 -14.50 -6.40
N LEU A 184 -14.19 -15.21 -7.09
CA LEU A 184 -14.40 -15.72 -8.44
C LEU A 184 -14.32 -17.26 -8.51
N PRO A 185 -15.15 -18.01 -7.77
CA PRO A 185 -15.18 -19.48 -7.80
C PRO A 185 -15.93 -20.01 -9.03
N TYR A 186 -15.67 -19.43 -10.21
CA TYR A 186 -16.41 -19.71 -11.44
C TYR A 186 -15.45 -20.15 -12.53
N ASN A 187 -15.86 -21.13 -13.33
CA ASN A 187 -14.99 -21.71 -14.37
C ASN A 187 -14.87 -20.81 -15.61
N ASN A 188 -15.85 -19.92 -15.83
CA ASN A 188 -15.89 -19.05 -16.99
C ASN A 188 -16.79 -17.82 -16.76
N TRP A 189 -16.74 -16.91 -17.73
CA TRP A 189 -17.54 -15.69 -17.75
C TRP A 189 -19.05 -15.95 -17.68
N ASP A 190 -19.58 -16.93 -18.42
CA ASP A 190 -21.02 -17.17 -18.47
C ASP A 190 -21.59 -17.64 -17.13
N GLU A 191 -20.82 -18.48 -16.42
CA GLU A 191 -21.16 -18.93 -15.08
C GLU A 191 -21.21 -17.74 -14.11
N TYR A 192 -20.15 -16.93 -14.06
CA TYR A 192 -20.11 -15.70 -13.26
C TYR A 192 -21.26 -14.74 -13.65
N PHE A 193 -21.45 -14.50 -14.94
CA PHE A 193 -22.44 -13.55 -15.43
C PHE A 193 -23.86 -13.94 -15.00
N ARG A 194 -24.19 -15.23 -14.93
CA ARG A 194 -25.51 -15.72 -14.48
C ARG A 194 -25.79 -15.45 -13.01
N THR A 195 -24.76 -15.39 -12.15
CA THR A 195 -24.95 -15.10 -10.72
C THR A 195 -25.26 -13.63 -10.46
N LEU A 196 -24.96 -12.74 -11.41
CA LEU A 196 -25.24 -11.32 -11.31
C LEU A 196 -26.75 -11.01 -11.35
N SER A 197 -27.14 -9.95 -10.63
CA SER A 197 -28.52 -9.46 -10.60
C SER A 197 -29.04 -9.14 -12.00
N LYS A 198 -30.36 -9.20 -12.20
CA LYS A 198 -31.00 -8.82 -13.48
C LYS A 198 -30.61 -7.41 -13.92
N ALA A 199 -30.51 -6.48 -12.97
CA ALA A 199 -30.11 -5.09 -13.24
C ALA A 199 -28.65 -5.00 -13.70
N THR A 200 -27.72 -5.65 -12.97
CA THR A 200 -26.29 -5.69 -13.32
C THR A 200 -26.06 -6.34 -14.69
N ARG A 201 -26.71 -7.47 -14.97
CA ARG A 201 -26.64 -8.13 -16.28
C ARG A 201 -27.14 -7.24 -17.42
N LYS A 202 -28.25 -6.50 -17.19
CA LYS A 202 -28.78 -5.54 -18.16
C LYS A 202 -27.81 -4.39 -18.41
N ASP A 203 -27.19 -3.86 -17.36
CA ASP A 203 -26.18 -2.80 -17.45
C ASP A 203 -24.94 -3.25 -18.24
N LEU A 204 -24.35 -4.39 -17.88
CA LEU A 204 -23.17 -4.95 -18.55
C LEU A 204 -23.44 -5.21 -20.05
N ARG A 205 -24.60 -5.81 -20.39
CA ARG A 205 -24.99 -6.01 -21.80
C ARG A 205 -25.09 -4.69 -22.56
N ARG A 206 -25.61 -3.64 -21.92
CA ARG A 206 -25.67 -2.30 -22.53
C ARG A 206 -24.28 -1.74 -22.76
N LYS A 207 -23.38 -1.87 -21.77
CA LYS A 207 -21.98 -1.42 -21.89
C LYS A 207 -21.25 -2.14 -23.02
N PHE A 208 -21.31 -3.46 -23.08
CA PHE A 208 -20.69 -4.24 -24.16
C PHE A 208 -21.20 -3.85 -25.54
N ARG A 209 -22.52 -3.69 -25.72
CA ARG A 209 -23.09 -3.20 -26.99
C ARG A 209 -22.62 -1.81 -27.39
N LYS A 210 -22.32 -0.95 -26.41
CA LYS A 210 -21.76 0.39 -26.67
C LYS A 210 -20.31 0.25 -27.13
N THR A 211 -19.52 -0.58 -26.45
CA THR A 211 -18.13 -0.84 -26.78
C THR A 211 -17.97 -1.53 -28.15
N GLU A 212 -18.89 -2.43 -28.54
CA GLU A 212 -18.93 -3.09 -29.86
C GLU A 212 -19.09 -2.09 -31.03
N ARG A 213 -19.66 -0.90 -30.77
CA ARG A 213 -19.83 0.17 -31.77
C ARG A 213 -18.65 1.14 -31.83
N ALA A 214 -17.77 1.08 -30.83
CA ALA A 214 -16.57 1.91 -30.77
C ALA A 214 -15.40 1.21 -31.49
N PRO A 215 -14.30 1.92 -31.79
CA PRO A 215 -13.09 1.26 -32.24
C PRO A 215 -12.66 0.17 -31.26
N LYS A 216 -12.21 -0.97 -31.80
CA LYS A 216 -11.82 -2.14 -31.02
C LYS A 216 -10.80 -1.76 -29.95
N ILE A 217 -11.07 -2.20 -28.72
CA ILE A 217 -10.11 -2.13 -27.62
C ILE A 217 -9.34 -3.44 -27.58
N GLU A 218 -8.02 -3.34 -27.61
CA GLU A 218 -7.11 -4.46 -27.48
C GLU A 218 -6.52 -4.46 -26.08
N MET A 219 -6.38 -5.64 -25.47
CA MET A 219 -5.82 -5.79 -24.15
C MET A 219 -4.62 -6.70 -24.22
N GLU A 220 -3.50 -6.25 -23.66
CA GLU A 220 -2.31 -7.05 -23.45
C GLU A 220 -1.97 -7.11 -21.96
N VAL A 221 -1.34 -8.21 -21.54
CA VAL A 221 -0.81 -8.36 -20.19
C VAL A 221 0.70 -8.45 -20.29
N VAL A 222 1.40 -7.53 -19.61
CA VAL A 222 2.87 -7.51 -19.54
C VAL A 222 3.33 -7.57 -18.09
N SER A 223 4.50 -8.17 -17.84
CA SER A 223 5.14 -8.14 -16.52
C SER A 223 6.13 -6.99 -16.37
N ASP A 224 6.70 -6.50 -17.48
CA ASP A 224 7.58 -5.33 -17.52
C ASP A 224 6.90 -4.19 -18.29
N ILE A 225 6.59 -3.10 -17.59
CA ILE A 225 5.97 -1.91 -18.15
C ILE A 225 6.98 -0.83 -18.50
N ALA A 226 8.28 -1.05 -18.27
CA ALA A 226 9.32 -0.04 -18.48
C ALA A 226 9.29 0.58 -19.89
N PRO A 227 9.05 -0.17 -20.99
CA PRO A 227 8.93 0.42 -22.33
C PRO A 227 7.72 1.35 -22.52
N LEU A 228 6.68 1.19 -21.70
CA LEU A 228 5.39 1.88 -21.82
C LEU A 228 5.16 2.92 -20.71
N VAL A 229 6.09 3.05 -19.77
CA VAL A 229 5.89 3.82 -18.54
C VAL A 229 5.63 5.31 -18.79
N ASP A 230 6.22 5.88 -19.84
CA ASP A 230 6.01 7.28 -20.21
C ASP A 230 4.61 7.54 -20.78
N GLU A 231 4.00 6.52 -21.40
CA GLU A 231 2.61 6.57 -21.86
C GLU A 231 1.61 6.32 -20.72
N ILE A 232 1.90 5.40 -19.79
CA ILE A 232 0.96 5.04 -18.72
C ILE A 232 0.98 6.00 -17.53
N HIS A 233 2.13 6.59 -17.19
CA HIS A 233 2.25 7.42 -15.98
C HIS A 233 1.33 8.65 -15.99
N PRO A 234 1.14 9.38 -17.11
CA PRO A 234 0.12 10.43 -17.18
C PRO A 234 -1.30 9.94 -16.92
N LEU A 235 -1.64 8.71 -17.32
CA LEU A 235 -2.96 8.12 -17.06
C LEU A 235 -3.17 7.84 -15.57
N TYR A 236 -2.12 7.39 -14.88
CA TYR A 236 -2.11 7.25 -13.42
C TYR A 236 -2.29 8.60 -12.74
N LEU A 237 -1.52 9.62 -13.14
CA LEU A 237 -1.61 10.96 -12.58
C LEU A 237 -3.03 11.54 -12.76
N ALA A 238 -3.67 11.32 -13.92
CA ALA A 238 -5.02 11.77 -14.16
C ALA A 238 -6.05 11.16 -13.19
N VAL A 239 -5.87 9.90 -12.78
CA VAL A 239 -6.70 9.25 -11.75
C VAL A 239 -6.33 9.78 -10.36
N HIS A 240 -5.04 9.81 -10.05
CA HIS A 240 -4.52 10.25 -8.76
C HIS A 240 -4.97 11.69 -8.45
N GLU A 241 -4.85 12.61 -9.40
CA GLU A 241 -5.21 14.03 -9.25
C GLU A 241 -6.68 14.24 -8.87
N ARG A 242 -7.57 13.38 -9.37
CA ARG A 242 -9.01 13.40 -9.09
C ARG A 242 -9.38 12.76 -7.75
N SER A 243 -8.48 11.99 -7.13
CA SER A 243 -8.72 11.40 -5.82
C SER A 243 -8.78 12.48 -4.73
N LEU A 244 -9.79 12.40 -3.86
CA LEU A 244 -9.91 13.26 -2.68
C LEU A 244 -8.89 12.90 -1.59
N LEU A 245 -8.40 11.66 -1.60
CA LEU A 245 -7.44 11.14 -0.64
C LEU A 245 -6.18 10.72 -1.40
N LYS A 246 -5.06 11.34 -1.05
CA LYS A 246 -3.74 11.09 -1.64
C LYS A 246 -2.79 10.84 -0.49
N PHE A 247 -2.24 9.63 -0.41
CA PHE A 247 -1.26 9.29 0.62
C PHE A 247 0.14 9.19 0.00
N GLU A 248 0.26 8.43 -1.08
CA GLU A 248 1.45 8.26 -1.90
C GLU A 248 1.21 8.68 -3.35
N THR A 249 2.28 9.08 -4.03
CA THR A 249 2.30 9.29 -5.49
C THR A 249 3.32 8.35 -6.10
N LEU A 250 2.86 7.39 -6.90
CA LEU A 250 3.70 6.40 -7.55
C LEU A 250 4.52 7.04 -8.67
N THR A 251 5.83 6.81 -8.65
CA THR A 251 6.77 7.37 -9.62
C THR A 251 6.88 6.47 -10.85
N LYS A 252 7.43 7.02 -11.96
CA LYS A 252 7.79 6.18 -13.12
C LYS A 252 8.79 5.10 -12.72
N ASP A 253 9.73 5.44 -11.84
CA ASP A 253 10.76 4.50 -11.39
C ASP A 253 10.17 3.39 -10.51
N TYR A 254 9.13 3.68 -9.72
CA TYR A 254 8.35 2.64 -9.04
C TYR A 254 7.80 1.61 -10.04
N PHE A 255 7.11 2.07 -11.09
CA PHE A 255 6.53 1.18 -12.11
C PHE A 255 7.58 0.39 -12.91
N ARG A 256 8.69 1.02 -13.29
CA ARG A 256 9.82 0.32 -13.94
C ARG A 256 10.38 -0.76 -13.03
N THR A 257 10.70 -0.37 -11.80
CA THR A 257 11.43 -1.21 -10.85
C THR A 257 10.59 -2.41 -10.39
N ILE A 258 9.29 -2.20 -10.14
CA ILE A 258 8.39 -3.29 -9.71
C ILE A 258 8.24 -4.37 -10.79
N GLY A 259 8.12 -3.98 -12.07
CA GLY A 259 8.04 -4.93 -13.18
C GLY A 259 9.34 -5.72 -13.39
N GLN A 260 10.49 -5.09 -13.16
CA GLN A 260 11.80 -5.71 -13.35
C GLN A 260 12.23 -6.61 -12.19
N ARG A 261 11.96 -6.21 -10.94
CA ARG A 261 12.42 -6.92 -9.73
C ARG A 261 11.40 -7.95 -9.20
N MET A 262 10.13 -7.81 -9.57
CA MET A 262 9.06 -8.73 -9.18
C MET A 262 8.26 -9.26 -10.38
N PRO A 263 8.90 -9.70 -11.49
CA PRO A 263 8.19 -10.15 -12.70
C PRO A 263 7.37 -11.42 -12.46
N ASP A 264 7.65 -12.17 -11.39
CA ASP A 264 6.85 -13.30 -10.93
C ASP A 264 5.48 -12.89 -10.39
N ARG A 265 5.33 -11.66 -9.87
CA ARG A 265 4.09 -11.16 -9.23
C ARG A 265 3.44 -10.00 -9.97
N ALA A 266 4.21 -9.05 -10.49
CA ALA A 266 3.70 -7.85 -11.13
C ALA A 266 3.05 -8.18 -12.48
N ARG A 267 1.81 -7.71 -12.68
CA ARG A 267 1.10 -7.78 -13.97
C ARG A 267 0.50 -6.42 -14.28
N PHE A 268 0.70 -5.98 -15.52
CA PHE A 268 0.11 -4.77 -16.05
C PHE A 268 -0.86 -5.17 -17.15
N PHE A 269 -2.13 -4.85 -16.95
CA PHE A 269 -3.15 -4.94 -17.98
C PHE A 269 -3.16 -3.61 -18.72
N VAL A 270 -2.89 -3.63 -20.02
CA VAL A 270 -2.79 -2.43 -20.86
C VAL A 270 -3.87 -2.49 -21.92
N TRP A 271 -4.73 -1.48 -21.96
CA TRP A 271 -5.78 -1.37 -22.97
C TRP A 271 -5.41 -0.32 -24.00
N ARG A 272 -5.46 -0.71 -25.28
CA ARG A 272 -5.20 0.16 -26.43
C ARG A 272 -6.42 0.34 -27.27
N GLN A 273 -6.59 1.55 -27.79
CA GLN A 273 -7.56 1.85 -28.84
C GLN A 273 -6.85 2.64 -29.94
N LEU A 274 -6.94 2.17 -31.18
CA LEU A 274 -6.25 2.78 -32.33
C LEU A 274 -4.73 2.98 -32.09
N GLY A 275 -4.09 2.01 -31.45
CA GLY A 275 -2.66 2.02 -31.13
C GLY A 275 -2.26 2.80 -29.87
N LYS A 276 -3.13 3.67 -29.34
CA LYS A 276 -2.85 4.49 -28.14
C LYS A 276 -3.27 3.76 -26.86
N ILE A 277 -2.47 3.83 -25.80
CA ILE A 277 -2.90 3.37 -24.47
C ILE A 277 -3.99 4.31 -23.94
N VAL A 278 -5.14 3.73 -23.59
CA VAL A 278 -6.31 4.46 -23.06
C VAL A 278 -6.61 4.10 -21.61
N ALA A 279 -6.12 2.97 -21.13
CA ALA A 279 -6.19 2.58 -19.73
C ALA A 279 -5.07 1.60 -19.38
N PHE A 280 -4.73 1.53 -18.09
CA PHE A 280 -3.96 0.42 -17.55
C PHE A 280 -4.38 0.11 -16.10
N SER A 281 -4.09 -1.11 -15.66
CA SER A 281 -4.18 -1.54 -14.27
C SER A 281 -2.89 -2.26 -13.90
N PHE A 282 -2.33 -1.89 -12.75
CA PHE A 282 -1.20 -2.57 -12.15
C PHE A 282 -1.71 -3.47 -11.03
N CYS A 283 -1.44 -4.76 -11.17
CA CYS A 283 -1.84 -5.79 -10.23
C CYS A 283 -0.63 -6.56 -9.68
N LEU A 284 -0.75 -7.01 -8.43
CA LEU A 284 0.09 -8.07 -7.88
C LEU A 284 -0.70 -9.39 -7.89
N VAL A 285 -0.14 -10.41 -8.54
CA VAL A 285 -0.69 -11.77 -8.58
C VAL A 285 0.06 -12.63 -7.58
N CYS A 286 -0.69 -13.22 -6.65
CA CYS A 286 -0.15 -13.98 -5.53
C CYS A 286 -1.06 -15.18 -5.24
N GLU A 287 -0.56 -16.38 -5.50
CA GLU A 287 -1.33 -17.62 -5.39
C GLU A 287 -2.64 -17.55 -6.18
N ASP A 288 -3.78 -17.65 -5.49
CA ASP A 288 -5.14 -17.62 -6.02
C ASP A 288 -5.76 -16.21 -6.03
N LYS A 289 -4.96 -15.17 -5.78
CA LYS A 289 -5.42 -13.77 -5.63
C LYS A 289 -4.75 -12.84 -6.62
N ILE A 290 -5.53 -11.84 -7.04
CA ILE A 290 -5.06 -10.69 -7.79
C ILE A 290 -5.44 -9.45 -6.98
N TYR A 291 -4.44 -8.65 -6.64
CA TYR A 291 -4.60 -7.37 -5.96
C TYR A 291 -4.48 -6.26 -7.00
N ASP A 292 -5.55 -5.51 -7.23
CA ASP A 292 -5.53 -4.31 -8.07
C ASP A 292 -4.96 -3.15 -7.24
N GLU A 293 -3.71 -2.78 -7.51
CA GLU A 293 -2.96 -1.82 -6.71
C GLU A 293 -3.21 -0.39 -7.19
N CYS A 294 -3.27 -0.18 -8.52
CA CYS A 294 -3.66 1.11 -9.07
C CYS A 294 -4.15 1.00 -10.51
N ILE A 295 -4.95 1.98 -10.91
CA ILE A 295 -5.45 2.15 -12.28
C ILE A 295 -5.01 3.50 -12.85
N GLY A 296 -4.86 3.55 -14.17
CA GLY A 296 -4.74 4.79 -14.94
C GLY A 296 -5.74 4.82 -16.07
N LEU A 297 -6.37 5.97 -16.31
CA LEU A 297 -7.44 6.14 -17.29
C LEU A 297 -7.24 7.40 -18.13
N ASP A 298 -7.40 7.26 -19.44
CA ASP A 298 -7.60 8.41 -20.33
C ASP A 298 -9.05 8.87 -20.21
N TYR A 299 -9.28 9.89 -19.37
CA TYR A 299 -10.62 10.41 -19.14
C TYR A 299 -11.27 11.09 -20.34
N SER A 300 -10.54 11.33 -21.44
CA SER A 300 -11.17 11.78 -22.70
C SER A 300 -12.04 10.69 -23.33
N VAL A 301 -11.80 9.42 -22.99
CA VAL A 301 -12.53 8.27 -23.55
C VAL A 301 -13.10 7.32 -22.47
N ALA A 302 -12.57 7.32 -21.25
CA ALA A 302 -12.90 6.33 -20.22
C ALA A 302 -14.40 6.26 -19.87
N LEU A 303 -15.04 7.43 -19.70
CA LEU A 303 -16.47 7.49 -19.36
C LEU A 303 -17.36 7.02 -20.52
N ASP A 304 -16.93 7.28 -21.75
CA ASP A 304 -17.68 6.91 -22.95
C ASP A 304 -17.53 5.44 -23.30
N LEU A 305 -16.33 4.89 -23.12
CA LEU A 305 -16.01 3.51 -23.43
C LEU A 305 -16.30 2.54 -22.28
N HIS A 306 -16.64 3.06 -21.10
CA HIS A 306 -16.81 2.27 -19.87
C HIS A 306 -15.56 1.44 -19.54
N LEU A 307 -14.38 2.07 -19.66
CA LEU A 307 -13.09 1.53 -19.26
C LEU A 307 -13.03 1.31 -17.74
#